data_AF-A0A8H7AAN3-F1
#
_entry.id   AF-A0A8H7AAN3-F1
#
_cell.length_a   1.000
_cell.length_b   1.000
_cell.length_c   1.000
_cell.angle_alpha   90.00
_cell.angle_beta   90.00
_cell.angle_gamma   90.00
#
_symmetry.space_group_name_H-M   'P 1'
#
loop_
_entity.id
_entity.type
_entity.pdbx_description
1 polymer ?
#
loop_
_entity_poly.entity_id
_entity_poly.type
_entity_poly.pdbx_seq_one_letter_code
_entity_poly.pdbx_strand_id
1 'polypeptide(L)'
;MTGISFEAKDGIFTGDGLMRQEPEQVQAVMQMYTTARAGPLCAGGLGSYALMSAADLAALLSQANHSTEAENEQTHFLRSILRSPKEANGALFMFPAQLNLHNDPKSKTFVQNFLPGNFISIGAALLHPFFRGSVHLTSSLPTSALKIDPNILPPLSTSSSYPTTSRPSQP
;
A
#
# COMPACT_ATOMS: atom_id res chain seq x y z
N MET A 1 0.05 1.15 -1.57
CA MET A 1 0.72 1.52 -0.31
C MET A 1 1.76 0.48 0.00
N THR A 2 2.78 0.83 0.77
CA THR A 2 3.77 -0.10 1.32
C THR A 2 4.00 0.25 2.79
N GLY A 3 4.71 -0.58 3.54
CA GLY A 3 5.02 -0.26 4.93
C GLY A 3 5.88 -1.31 5.60
N ILE A 4 6.35 -0.95 6.79
CA ILE A 4 7.26 -1.75 7.61
C ILE A 4 6.68 -1.84 9.03
N SER A 5 6.83 -3.00 9.65
CA SER A 5 6.48 -3.25 11.04
C SER A 5 7.74 -3.28 11.90
N PHE A 6 7.67 -2.65 13.06
CA PHE A 6 8.73 -2.60 14.07
C PHE A 6 8.22 -3.23 15.36
N GLU A 7 9.07 -3.97 16.05
CA GLU A 7 8.74 -4.49 17.37
C GLU A 7 8.50 -3.33 18.34
N ALA A 8 7.38 -3.40 19.07
CA ALA A 8 7.01 -2.44 20.08
C ALA A 8 7.78 -2.73 21.37
N LYS A 9 8.17 -1.67 22.09
CA LYS A 9 8.74 -1.82 23.43
C LYS A 9 7.72 -2.44 24.39
N ASP A 10 8.20 -3.24 25.34
CA ASP A 10 7.37 -3.78 26.42
C ASP A 10 6.51 -2.71 27.11
N GLY A 11 5.27 -3.07 27.41
CA GLY A 11 4.28 -2.20 28.03
C GLY A 11 3.57 -1.24 27.07
N ILE A 12 4.00 -1.15 25.80
CA ILE A 12 3.21 -0.45 24.77
C ILE A 12 2.04 -1.33 24.34
N PHE A 13 0.82 -0.81 24.51
CA PHE A 13 -0.38 -1.49 24.06
C PHE A 13 -0.45 -1.50 22.53
N THR A 14 -0.63 -2.69 21.96
CA THR A 14 -0.88 -2.90 20.53
C THR A 14 -2.07 -3.84 20.35
N GLY A 15 -2.67 -3.81 19.16
CA GLY A 15 -3.77 -4.70 18.78
C GLY A 15 -3.32 -6.10 18.36
N ASP A 16 -2.05 -6.45 18.48
CA ASP A 16 -1.51 -7.71 17.94
C ASP A 16 -2.18 -8.95 18.54
N GLY A 17 -2.38 -8.98 19.87
CA GLY A 17 -3.05 -10.10 20.52
C GLY A 17 -4.51 -10.26 20.08
N LEU A 18 -5.21 -9.15 19.83
CA LEU A 18 -6.56 -9.16 19.26
C LEU A 18 -6.55 -9.68 17.81
N MET A 19 -5.57 -9.26 17.00
CA MET A 19 -5.42 -9.68 15.60
C MET A 19 -5.06 -11.16 15.48
N ARG A 20 -4.29 -11.69 16.43
CA ARG A 20 -4.01 -13.13 16.59
C ARG A 20 -5.17 -13.93 17.20
N GLN A 21 -6.27 -13.27 17.57
CA GLN A 21 -7.44 -13.88 18.21
C GLN A 21 -7.10 -14.58 19.53
N GLU A 22 -6.18 -13.99 20.32
CA GLU A 22 -5.88 -14.49 21.66
C GLU A 22 -7.14 -14.43 22.54
N PRO A 23 -7.60 -15.55 23.14
CA PRO A 23 -8.91 -15.61 23.79
C PRO A 23 -9.13 -14.54 24.87
N GLU A 24 -8.10 -14.29 25.70
CA GLU A 24 -8.15 -13.31 26.78
C GLU A 24 -8.31 -11.88 26.25
N GLN A 25 -7.61 -11.54 25.16
CA GLN A 25 -7.68 -10.22 24.53
C GLN A 25 -9.05 -10.00 23.87
N VAL A 26 -9.56 -11.01 23.16
CA VAL A 26 -10.89 -10.96 22.55
C VAL A 26 -11.95 -10.75 23.62
N GLN A 27 -11.91 -11.51 24.71
CA GLN A 27 -12.87 -11.39 25.80
C GLN A 27 -12.81 -10.02 26.48
N ALA A 28 -11.61 -9.55 26.82
CA ALA A 28 -11.42 -8.25 27.47
C ALA A 28 -11.94 -7.11 26.59
N VAL A 29 -11.63 -7.14 25.29
CA VAL A 29 -12.05 -6.13 24.33
C VAL A 29 -13.58 -6.13 24.13
N MET A 30 -14.20 -7.31 24.04
CA MET A 30 -15.66 -7.45 23.96
C MET A 30 -16.36 -6.93 25.23
N GLN A 31 -15.78 -7.17 26.39
CA GLN A 31 -16.32 -6.67 27.66
C GLN A 31 -16.24 -5.15 27.73
N MET A 32 -15.10 -4.55 27.40
CA MET A 32 -14.93 -3.08 27.38
C MET A 32 -15.97 -2.42 26.46
N TYR A 33 -16.20 -3.00 25.29
CA TYR A 33 -17.21 -2.48 24.36
C TYR A 33 -18.63 -2.63 24.91
N THR A 34 -18.97 -3.81 25.44
CA THR A 34 -20.33 -4.09 25.95
C THR A 34 -20.69 -3.22 27.14
N THR A 35 -19.77 -3.06 28.09
CA THR A 35 -20.02 -2.35 29.35
C THR A 35 -19.93 -0.84 29.21
N ALA A 36 -18.93 -0.33 28.47
CA ALA A 36 -18.60 1.10 28.47
C ALA A 36 -18.63 1.74 27.08
N ARG A 37 -18.92 0.98 26.00
CA ARG A 37 -18.80 1.45 24.60
C ARG A 37 -17.43 2.08 24.34
N ALA A 38 -16.40 1.46 24.91
CA ALA A 38 -15.03 1.93 24.88
C ALA A 38 -14.09 0.81 24.41
N GLY A 39 -12.83 1.18 24.20
CA GLY A 39 -11.76 0.25 23.85
C GLY A 39 -11.57 0.07 22.33
N PRO A 40 -10.73 -0.91 21.93
CA PRO A 40 -10.27 -1.06 20.55
C PRO A 40 -11.38 -1.22 19.50
N LEU A 41 -12.54 -1.78 19.85
CA LEU A 41 -13.67 -1.95 18.91
C LEU A 41 -14.36 -0.63 18.54
N CYS A 42 -14.09 0.45 19.27
CA CYS A 42 -14.56 1.80 18.93
C CYS A 42 -13.55 2.60 18.09
N ALA A 43 -12.38 2.04 17.77
CA ALA A 43 -11.32 2.72 17.05
C ALA A 43 -11.15 2.19 15.62
N GLY A 44 -10.84 3.07 14.67
CA GLY A 44 -10.63 2.73 13.25
C GLY A 44 -9.29 2.08 12.92
N GLY A 45 -8.58 1.54 13.92
CA GLY A 45 -7.28 0.88 13.79
C GLY A 45 -6.08 1.79 13.46
N LEU A 46 -6.28 2.91 12.77
CA LEU A 46 -5.20 3.88 12.52
C LEU A 46 -4.95 4.74 13.77
N GLY A 47 -3.73 4.66 14.31
CA GLY A 47 -3.32 5.39 15.50
C GLY A 47 -2.85 6.82 15.21
N SER A 48 -2.27 7.06 14.04
CA SER A 48 -1.82 8.39 13.59
C SER A 48 -1.74 8.46 12.07
N TYR A 49 -1.87 9.68 11.53
CA TYR A 49 -1.83 9.95 10.10
C TYR A 49 -1.16 11.29 9.81
N ALA A 50 -0.32 11.34 8.78
CA ALA A 50 0.39 12.53 8.36
C ALA A 50 0.32 12.69 6.84
N LEU A 51 -0.08 13.88 6.39
CA LEU A 51 -0.04 14.29 4.99
C LEU A 51 1.31 14.95 4.71
N MET A 52 1.97 14.52 3.63
CA MET A 52 3.33 14.96 3.28
C MET A 52 3.38 15.60 1.90
N SER A 53 4.05 16.74 1.80
CA SER A 53 4.53 17.26 0.52
C SER A 53 5.91 16.67 0.21
N ALA A 54 6.25 16.54 -1.07
CA ALA A 54 7.56 16.05 -1.48
C ALA A 54 8.57 17.21 -1.46
N ALA A 55 9.61 17.10 -0.63
CA ALA A 55 10.62 18.15 -0.46
C ALA A 55 11.34 18.53 -1.78
N ASP A 56 11.58 17.54 -2.67
CA ASP A 56 12.27 17.71 -3.95
C ASP A 56 11.42 17.26 -5.15
N LEU A 57 10.14 17.65 -5.14
CA LEU A 57 9.21 17.26 -6.19
C LEU A 57 9.70 17.63 -7.60
N ALA A 58 10.34 18.80 -7.76
CA ALA A 58 10.85 19.24 -9.06
C ALA A 58 11.90 18.28 -9.63
N ALA A 59 12.81 17.79 -8.80
CA ALA A 59 13.82 16.81 -9.20
C ALA A 59 13.17 15.46 -9.55
N LEU A 60 12.21 14.99 -8.75
CA LEU A 60 11.49 13.74 -9.00
C LEU A 60 10.65 13.79 -10.29
N LEU A 61 9.95 14.90 -10.54
CA LEU A 61 9.19 15.11 -11.77
C LEU A 61 10.09 15.18 -13.00
N SER A 62 11.28 15.77 -12.89
CA SER A 62 12.23 15.83 -14.00
C SER A 62 12.72 14.44 -14.43
N GLN A 63 12.90 13.51 -13.48
CA GLN A 63 13.26 12.12 -13.75
C GLN A 63 12.09 11.34 -14.39
N ALA A 64 10.85 11.68 -14.04
CA ALA A 64 9.65 11.07 -14.60
C ALA A 64 9.34 11.52 -16.05
N ASN A 65 9.91 12.63 -16.51
CA ASN A 65 9.69 13.18 -17.87
C ASN A 65 10.33 12.33 -19.00
N HIS A 66 11.06 11.26 -18.68
CA HIS A 66 11.61 10.34 -19.67
C HIS A 66 10.62 9.25 -20.11
N SER A 67 9.43 9.17 -19.49
CA SER A 67 8.34 8.31 -19.98
C SER A 67 7.71 8.93 -21.23
N THR A 68 7.82 8.23 -22.36
CA THR A 68 7.26 8.60 -23.68
C THR A 68 5.74 8.41 -23.77
N GLU A 69 5.04 8.11 -22.67
CA GLU A 69 3.57 8.05 -22.70
C GLU A 69 3.02 9.46 -22.89
N ALA A 70 2.38 9.66 -24.05
CA ALA A 70 1.83 10.93 -24.51
C ALA A 70 1.20 11.71 -23.36
N GLU A 71 1.68 12.94 -23.14
CA GLU A 71 1.15 13.88 -22.17
C GLU A 71 -0.36 14.08 -22.41
N ASN A 72 -1.17 13.26 -21.77
CA ASN A 72 -2.61 13.39 -21.78
C ASN A 72 -3.03 14.41 -20.72
N GLU A 73 -4.25 14.95 -20.87
CA GLU A 73 -4.80 15.97 -19.96
C GLU A 73 -4.75 15.54 -18.49
N GLN A 74 -4.87 14.23 -18.23
CA GLN A 74 -4.77 13.65 -16.91
C GLN A 74 -3.37 13.79 -16.29
N THR A 75 -2.33 13.52 -17.07
CA THR A 75 -0.93 13.70 -16.63
C THR A 75 -0.65 15.17 -16.32
N HIS A 76 -1.17 16.07 -17.15
CA HIS A 76 -1.08 17.51 -16.91
C HIS A 76 -1.79 17.92 -15.60
N PHE A 77 -3.00 17.40 -15.36
CA PHE A 77 -3.75 17.64 -14.12
C PHE A 77 -3.05 17.08 -12.88
N LEU A 78 -2.52 15.86 -12.94
CA LEU A 78 -1.75 15.31 -11.81
C LEU A 78 -0.51 16.15 -11.50
N ARG A 79 0.20 16.64 -12.53
CA ARG A 79 1.33 17.56 -12.32
C ARG A 79 0.90 18.88 -11.71
N SER A 80 -0.29 19.41 -12.03
CA SER A 80 -0.78 20.65 -11.42
C SER A 80 -1.11 20.46 -9.94
N ILE A 81 -1.70 19.32 -9.56
CA ILE A 81 -1.93 18.95 -8.15
C ILE A 81 -0.61 18.86 -7.41
N LEU A 82 0.35 18.09 -7.92
CA LEU A 82 1.60 17.85 -7.21
C LEU A 82 2.39 19.15 -6.99
N ARG A 83 2.36 20.07 -7.95
CA ARG A 83 3.02 21.39 -7.84
C ARG A 83 2.31 22.33 -6.87
N SER A 84 1.08 22.04 -6.46
CA SER A 84 0.34 22.87 -5.52
C SER A 84 0.92 22.71 -4.10
N PRO A 85 1.36 23.80 -3.43
CA PRO A 85 1.82 23.73 -2.04
C PRO A 85 0.68 23.45 -1.05
N LYS A 86 -0.57 23.45 -1.50
CA LYS A 86 -1.75 23.16 -0.68
C LYS A 86 -2.18 21.69 -0.73
N GLU A 87 -1.55 20.90 -1.60
CA GLU A 87 -1.88 19.49 -1.79
C GLU A 87 -0.77 18.61 -1.22
N ALA A 88 -1.17 17.45 -0.70
CA ALA A 88 -0.23 16.45 -0.22
C ALA A 88 0.07 15.45 -1.33
N ASN A 89 1.34 15.05 -1.44
CA ASN A 89 1.79 14.12 -2.48
C ASN A 89 1.79 12.67 -1.96
N GLY A 90 1.97 12.51 -0.65
CA GLY A 90 1.95 11.22 0.01
C GLY A 90 1.34 11.31 1.41
N ALA A 91 1.11 10.14 1.98
CA ALA A 91 0.66 10.00 3.35
C ALA A 91 1.48 8.95 4.08
N LEU A 92 1.81 9.24 5.34
CA LEU A 92 2.26 8.26 6.30
C LEU A 92 1.14 7.96 7.29
N PHE A 93 1.03 6.71 7.69
CA PHE A 93 0.07 6.30 8.70
C PHE A 93 0.69 5.27 9.63
N MET A 94 0.24 5.27 10.87
CA MET A 94 0.68 4.33 11.89
C MET A 94 -0.49 3.44 12.31
N PHE A 95 -0.23 2.14 12.37
CA PHE A 95 -1.16 1.14 12.86
C PHE A 95 -0.51 0.44 14.07
N PRO A 96 -1.13 0.42 15.25
CA PRO A 96 -0.54 -0.12 16.46
C PRO A 96 -0.71 -1.63 16.52
N ALA A 97 -0.28 -2.35 15.48
CA ALA A 97 -0.17 -3.80 15.38
C ALA A 97 0.61 -4.15 14.10
N GLN A 98 1.02 -5.40 13.95
CA GLN A 98 1.69 -5.89 12.74
C GLN A 98 0.78 -5.86 11.52
N LEU A 99 1.24 -5.19 10.47
CA LEU A 99 0.73 -5.27 9.11
C LEU A 99 1.82 -5.83 8.20
N ASN A 100 1.46 -6.84 7.42
CA ASN A 100 2.35 -7.46 6.47
C ASN A 100 2.15 -6.86 5.07
N LEU A 101 2.46 -5.57 4.96
CA LEU A 101 2.33 -4.75 3.75
C LEU A 101 3.33 -5.10 2.63
N HIS A 102 4.26 -6.02 2.91
CA HIS A 102 5.29 -6.53 1.99
C HIS A 102 5.07 -8.00 1.59
N ASN A 103 3.92 -8.59 1.97
CA ASN A 103 3.61 -9.99 1.67
C ASN A 103 3.57 -10.27 0.15
N ASP A 104 3.64 -11.57 -0.20
CA ASP A 104 3.49 -12.09 -1.56
C ASP A 104 2.36 -11.35 -2.31
N PRO A 105 2.56 -10.88 -3.55
CA PRO A 105 1.54 -10.26 -4.37
C PRO A 105 0.24 -11.08 -4.51
N LYS A 106 0.27 -12.39 -4.28
CA LYS A 106 -0.89 -13.30 -4.27
C LYS A 106 -1.64 -13.31 -2.94
N SER A 107 -1.09 -12.71 -1.90
CA SER A 107 -1.73 -12.57 -0.60
C SER A 107 -3.00 -11.73 -0.74
N LYS A 108 -4.10 -12.22 -0.19
CA LYS A 108 -5.41 -11.56 -0.26
C LYS A 108 -5.58 -10.49 0.82
N THR A 109 -4.68 -10.41 1.79
CA THR A 109 -4.76 -9.47 2.91
C THR A 109 -3.39 -9.22 3.53
N PHE A 110 -3.17 -8.02 4.06
CA PHE A 110 -2.00 -7.68 4.87
C PHE A 110 -2.17 -8.07 6.35
N VAL A 111 -3.32 -8.65 6.71
CA VAL A 111 -3.74 -9.05 8.07
C VAL A 111 -3.69 -10.58 8.20
N GLN A 112 -2.50 -11.15 8.06
CA GLN A 112 -2.26 -12.60 8.12
C GLN A 112 -0.80 -12.88 8.45
N ASN A 113 -0.45 -14.09 8.89
CA ASN A 113 0.93 -14.51 9.19
C ASN A 113 1.60 -13.62 10.25
N PHE A 114 0.93 -13.42 11.38
CA PHE A 114 1.48 -12.63 12.49
C PHE A 114 2.63 -13.33 13.17
N LEU A 115 3.64 -12.56 13.55
CA LEU A 115 4.72 -13.01 14.40
C LEU A 115 4.28 -12.96 15.86
N PRO A 116 4.88 -13.79 16.74
CA PRO A 116 4.80 -13.57 18.17
C PRO A 116 5.39 -12.20 18.54
N GLY A 117 4.81 -11.53 19.54
CA GLY A 117 5.24 -10.20 20.00
C GLY A 117 4.26 -9.08 19.65
N ASN A 118 4.64 -7.86 19.99
CA ASN A 118 3.85 -6.66 19.75
C ASN A 118 4.58 -5.78 18.74
N PHE A 119 3.84 -5.16 17.84
CA PHE A 119 4.41 -4.40 16.73
C PHE A 119 3.68 -3.09 16.50
N ILE A 120 4.38 -2.16 15.87
CA ILE A 120 3.82 -0.94 15.30
C ILE A 120 4.19 -0.91 13.82
N SER A 121 3.20 -0.77 12.96
CA SER A 121 3.41 -0.60 11.52
C SER A 121 3.37 0.86 11.12
N ILE A 122 4.33 1.25 10.29
CA ILE A 122 4.33 2.53 9.58
C ILE A 122 4.12 2.22 8.11
N GLY A 123 3.03 2.74 7.56
CA GLY A 123 2.67 2.64 6.16
C GLY A 123 2.84 3.96 5.42
N ALA A 124 3.15 3.85 4.13
CA ALA A 124 3.28 4.95 3.20
C ALA A 124 2.38 4.73 1.98
N ALA A 125 1.68 5.79 1.55
CA ALA A 125 0.85 5.78 0.36
C ALA A 125 1.14 6.99 -0.52
N LEU A 126 1.14 6.79 -1.84
CA LEU A 126 1.06 7.86 -2.82
C LEU A 126 -0.40 8.28 -2.95
N LEU A 127 -0.68 9.58 -2.85
CA LEU A 127 -2.04 10.11 -2.97
C LEU A 127 -2.45 10.32 -4.44
N HIS A 128 -1.46 10.62 -5.29
CA HIS A 128 -1.68 10.95 -6.70
C HIS A 128 -0.76 10.13 -7.62
N PRO A 129 -0.98 8.80 -7.75
CA PRO A 129 -0.16 7.96 -8.61
C PRO A 129 -0.35 8.29 -10.10
N PHE A 130 0.75 8.35 -10.83
CA PHE A 130 0.75 8.49 -12.30
C PHE A 130 0.41 7.20 -13.03
N PHE A 131 0.70 6.05 -12.42
CA PHE A 131 0.43 4.75 -13.06
C PHE A 131 -1.07 4.49 -13.22
N ARG A 132 -1.41 3.74 -14.26
CA ARG A 132 -2.78 3.40 -14.64
C ARG A 132 -2.89 1.92 -14.93
N GLY A 133 -3.83 1.27 -14.25
CA GLY A 133 -4.20 -0.10 -14.51
C GLY A 133 -5.39 -0.22 -15.46
N SER A 134 -5.69 -1.45 -15.86
CA SER A 134 -6.86 -1.82 -16.67
C SER A 134 -7.55 -3.04 -16.08
N VAL A 135 -8.85 -3.16 -16.34
CA VAL A 135 -9.64 -4.35 -16.01
C VAL A 135 -10.50 -4.69 -17.20
N HIS A 136 -10.42 -5.94 -17.68
CA HIS A 136 -11.19 -6.40 -18.83
C HIS A 136 -11.95 -7.69 -18.51
N LEU A 137 -13.18 -7.80 -19.03
CA LEU A 137 -13.91 -9.05 -19.07
C LEU A 137 -13.13 -10.07 -19.89
N THR A 138 -13.10 -11.31 -19.43
CA THR A 138 -12.49 -12.44 -20.15
C THR A 138 -13.53 -13.28 -20.88
N SER A 139 -14.80 -13.16 -20.51
CA SER A 139 -15.95 -13.83 -21.13
C SER A 139 -17.23 -13.04 -20.86
N SER A 140 -18.35 -13.50 -21.45
CA SER A 140 -19.69 -12.96 -21.17
C SER A 140 -20.35 -13.52 -19.89
N LEU A 141 -19.73 -14.50 -19.23
CA LEU A 141 -20.27 -15.09 -18.00
C LEU A 141 -19.93 -14.20 -16.79
N PRO A 142 -20.92 -13.79 -15.97
CA PRO A 142 -20.71 -12.86 -14.86
C PRO A 142 -19.85 -13.43 -13.72
N THR A 143 -19.63 -14.75 -13.70
CA THR A 143 -18.81 -15.46 -12.72
C THR A 143 -17.35 -15.63 -13.16
N SER A 144 -17.01 -15.29 -14.41
CA SER A 144 -15.63 -15.46 -14.91
C SER A 144 -14.68 -14.46 -14.26
N ALA A 145 -13.46 -14.92 -14.01
CA ALA A 145 -12.40 -14.06 -13.48
C ALA A 145 -12.06 -12.93 -14.46
N LEU A 146 -11.92 -11.71 -13.94
CA LEU A 146 -11.52 -10.55 -14.72
C LEU A 146 -10.01 -10.59 -15.00
N LYS A 147 -9.60 -10.09 -16.17
CA LYS A 147 -8.19 -9.77 -16.41
C LYS A 147 -7.90 -8.42 -15.77
N ILE A 148 -7.24 -8.46 -14.61
CA ILE A 148 -6.86 -7.27 -13.84
C ILE A 148 -5.37 -7.02 -14.06
N ASP A 149 -5.02 -5.84 -14.57
CA ASP A 149 -3.64 -5.37 -14.68
C ASP A 149 -3.52 -4.04 -13.92
N PRO A 150 -3.06 -4.04 -12.66
CA PRO A 150 -2.91 -2.81 -11.88
C PRO A 150 -1.82 -1.87 -12.39
N ASN A 151 -0.85 -2.38 -13.17
CA ASN A 151 0.31 -1.64 -13.67
C ASN A 151 0.97 -0.76 -12.60
N ILE A 152 1.13 -1.26 -11.37
CA ILE A 152 1.68 -0.49 -10.24
C ILE A 152 3.19 -0.39 -10.39
N LEU A 153 3.73 0.84 -10.36
CA LEU A 153 5.17 1.11 -10.49
C LEU A 153 5.78 0.42 -11.72
N PRO A 154 5.30 0.70 -12.95
CA PRO A 154 5.90 0.16 -14.15
C PRO A 154 7.39 0.53 -14.17
N PRO A 155 8.26 -0.33 -14.72
CA PRO A 155 9.64 0.03 -14.93
C PRO A 155 9.68 1.36 -15.68
N LEU A 156 10.38 2.36 -15.12
CA LEU A 156 10.75 3.55 -15.86
C LEU A 156 11.37 3.05 -17.16
N SER A 157 10.81 3.44 -18.31
CA SER A 157 11.21 2.94 -19.61
C SER A 157 12.73 3.08 -19.76
N THR A 158 13.46 2.02 -19.45
CA THR A 158 14.86 1.93 -19.83
C THR A 158 14.79 1.62 -21.31
N SER A 159 15.30 2.54 -22.13
CA SER A 159 15.67 2.24 -23.50
C SER A 159 16.84 1.24 -23.49
N SER A 160 16.58 0.02 -22.99
CA SER A 160 17.54 -1.07 -23.03
C SER A 160 17.21 -1.91 -24.25
N SER A 161 17.76 -1.50 -25.38
CA SER A 161 18.00 -2.38 -26.52
C SER A 161 18.85 -3.56 -26.04
N TYR A 162 18.21 -4.65 -25.62
CA TYR A 162 18.87 -5.93 -25.47
C TYR A 162 18.91 -6.62 -26.83
N PRO A 163 20.10 -7.03 -27.31
CA PRO A 163 20.20 -7.84 -28.52
C PRO A 163 19.58 -9.21 -28.25
N THR A 164 18.68 -9.63 -29.13
CA THR A 164 18.14 -10.99 -29.19
C THR A 164 19.29 -11.97 -29.42
N THR A 165 19.81 -12.58 -28.36
CA THR A 165 20.60 -13.80 -28.50
C THR A 165 19.65 -14.95 -28.76
N SER A 166 19.56 -15.36 -30.02
CA SER A 166 18.93 -16.60 -30.44
C SER A 166 19.58 -17.77 -29.70
N ARG A 167 18.76 -18.55 -28.97
CA ARG A 167 19.19 -19.80 -28.35
C ARG A 167 19.30 -20.86 -29.46
N PRO A 168 20.44 -21.57 -29.61
CA PRO A 168 20.51 -22.66 -30.56
C PRO A 168 19.67 -23.83 -30.08
N SER A 169 18.86 -24.37 -30.98
CA SER A 169 18.13 -25.63 -30.82
C SER A 169 19.13 -26.74 -30.48
N GLN A 170 18.93 -27.40 -29.34
CA GLN A 170 19.64 -28.62 -29.00
C GLN A 170 18.90 -29.86 -29.56
N PRO A 171 19.66 -30.93 -29.88
CA PRO A 171 19.23 -32.05 -30.74
C PRO A 171 18.20 -32.98 -30.11
#